data_AF-A0A5P9H363-F1
#
_entry.id   AF-A0A5P9H363-F1
#
_cell.length_a   1.000
_cell.length_b   1.000
_cell.length_c   1.000
_cell.angle_alpha   90.00
_cell.angle_beta   90.00
_cell.angle_gamma   90.00
#
_symmetry.space_group_name_H-M   'P 1'
#
loop_
_entity.id
_entity.type
_entity.pdbx_description
1 polymer ?
#
loop_
_entity_poly.entity_id
_entity_poly.type
_entity_poly.pdbx_seq_one_letter_code
_entity_poly.pdbx_strand_id
1 'polypeptide(L)'
;MRVLTAAPPHDWPRPPAALVAARLADPPEGARVTVAGLVILRQRPGTAKGVIFLTLEDETGVVNVVVWRALYEQYRRAVIAGRLLRITGRIQRQSGVVHVIAEEVEDISPLLDRLLESADDCTLPQAGETG
;
A
#
# COMPACT_ATOMS: atom_id res chain seq x y z
N MET A 1 21.60 15.33 -32.81
CA MET A 1 20.22 14.88 -33.09
C MET A 1 19.91 13.77 -32.09
N ARG A 2 19.28 14.10 -30.95
CA ARG A 2 18.99 13.14 -29.88
C ARG A 2 17.60 12.58 -30.15
N VAL A 3 17.50 11.29 -30.44
CA VAL A 3 16.22 10.60 -30.61
C VAL A 3 15.55 10.60 -29.24
N LEU A 4 14.46 11.37 -29.12
CA LEU A 4 13.52 11.24 -28.01
C LEU A 4 12.75 9.95 -28.24
N THR A 5 13.13 8.88 -27.57
CA THR A 5 12.26 7.71 -27.45
C THR A 5 11.00 8.16 -26.71
N ALA A 6 9.87 8.23 -27.40
CA ALA A 6 8.57 8.36 -26.76
C ALA A 6 8.36 7.15 -25.85
N ALA A 7 8.09 7.40 -24.56
CA ALA A 7 7.74 6.37 -23.60
C ALA A 7 6.56 5.53 -24.14
N PRO A 8 6.55 4.19 -23.94
CA PRO A 8 5.46 3.34 -24.42
C PRO A 8 4.12 3.79 -23.80
N PRO A 9 2.98 3.56 -24.47
CA PRO A 9 1.67 3.91 -23.93
C PRO A 9 1.37 3.07 -22.67
N HIS A 10 1.31 3.73 -21.52
CA HIS A 10 0.49 3.38 -20.35
C HIS A 10 0.38 1.90 -19.93
N ASP A 11 1.50 1.20 -19.73
CA ASP A 11 1.52 -0.17 -19.16
C ASP A 11 1.80 -0.12 -17.65
N TRP A 12 0.78 0.23 -16.87
CA TRP A 12 0.78 -0.01 -15.42
C TRP A 12 -0.29 -1.04 -15.06
N PRO A 13 -0.04 -1.86 -14.02
CA PRO A 13 -1.00 -2.84 -13.55
C PRO A 13 -2.35 -2.22 -13.22
N ARG A 14 -3.42 -2.87 -13.70
CA ARG A 14 -4.80 -2.50 -13.39
C ARG A 14 -5.32 -3.35 -12.23
N PRO A 15 -6.26 -2.83 -11.42
CA PRO A 15 -6.93 -3.63 -10.40
C PRO A 15 -7.42 -4.96 -10.96
N PRO A 16 -7.19 -6.09 -10.26
CA PRO A 16 -6.70 -6.20 -8.89
C PRO A 16 -5.16 -6.25 -8.75
N ALA A 17 -4.40 -6.12 -9.84
CA ALA A 17 -2.93 -6.15 -9.78
C ALA A 17 -2.39 -4.87 -9.13
N ALA A 18 -1.47 -5.04 -8.17
CA ALA A 18 -0.90 -3.94 -7.41
C ALA A 18 0.20 -3.20 -8.19
N LEU A 19 0.13 -1.88 -8.17
CA LEU A 19 1.15 -0.95 -8.63
C LEU A 19 2.15 -0.70 -7.49
N VAL A 20 3.45 -0.82 -7.80
CA VAL A 20 4.53 -0.50 -6.86
C VAL A 20 4.59 1.01 -6.57
N ALA A 21 4.97 1.37 -5.35
CA ALA A 21 5.00 2.76 -4.89
C ALA A 21 5.81 3.68 -5.81
N ALA A 22 6.98 3.21 -6.28
CA ALA A 22 7.86 3.97 -7.17
C ALA A 22 7.20 4.37 -8.52
N ARG A 23 6.13 3.68 -8.93
CA ARG A 23 5.44 3.90 -10.21
C ARG A 23 4.10 4.64 -10.07
N LEU A 24 3.80 5.21 -8.90
CA LEU A 24 2.59 6.02 -8.68
C LEU A 24 2.49 7.27 -9.58
N ALA A 25 3.60 7.69 -10.19
CA ALA A 25 3.62 8.79 -11.16
C ALA A 25 3.08 8.39 -12.55
N ASP A 26 3.08 7.11 -12.90
CA ASP A 26 2.73 6.65 -14.25
C ASP A 26 1.25 6.81 -14.62
N PRO A 27 0.28 6.47 -13.75
CA PRO A 27 -1.13 6.59 -14.08
C PRO A 27 -1.58 8.06 -14.11
N PRO A 28 -2.52 8.45 -14.99
CA PRO A 28 -3.06 9.80 -15.01
C PRO A 28 -3.91 10.11 -13.77
N GLU A 29 -4.18 11.38 -13.55
CA GLU A 29 -5.10 11.85 -12.50
C GLU A 29 -6.46 11.11 -12.61
N GLY A 30 -7.00 10.67 -11.47
CA GLY A 30 -8.27 9.96 -11.40
C GLY A 30 -8.23 8.49 -11.85
N ALA A 31 -7.08 8.00 -12.33
CA ALA A 31 -6.91 6.60 -12.71
C ALA A 31 -7.12 5.69 -11.50
N ARG A 32 -7.89 4.61 -11.72
CA ARG A 32 -8.10 3.58 -10.71
C ARG A 32 -6.89 2.63 -10.67
N VAL A 33 -6.32 2.45 -9.49
CA VAL A 33 -5.13 1.64 -9.21
C VAL A 33 -5.36 0.77 -7.98
N THR A 34 -4.63 -0.32 -7.88
CA THR A 34 -4.49 -1.09 -6.64
C THR A 34 -3.06 -0.92 -6.15
N VAL A 35 -2.86 -0.77 -4.86
CA VAL A 35 -1.54 -0.73 -4.20
C VAL A 35 -1.57 -1.71 -3.03
N ALA A 36 -0.42 -2.26 -2.66
CA ALA A 36 -0.29 -3.11 -1.49
C ALA A 36 0.97 -2.74 -0.73
N GLY A 37 0.90 -2.73 0.60
CA GLY A 37 2.05 -2.38 1.42
C GLY A 37 1.78 -2.48 2.92
N LEU A 38 2.86 -2.44 3.69
CA LEU A 38 2.83 -2.42 5.15
C LEU A 38 2.34 -1.07 5.62
N VAL A 39 1.43 -1.05 6.59
CA VAL A 39 0.94 0.22 7.12
C VAL A 39 1.89 0.76 8.17
N ILE A 40 2.65 1.79 7.81
CA ILE A 40 3.67 2.40 8.68
C ILE A 40 3.12 3.57 9.49
N LEU A 41 2.07 4.25 9.02
CA LEU A 41 1.52 5.43 9.70
C LEU A 41 0.01 5.54 9.52
N ARG A 42 -0.67 6.02 10.58
CA ARG A 42 -2.09 6.37 10.62
C ARG A 42 -2.23 7.75 11.23
N GLN A 43 -2.87 8.66 10.51
CA GLN A 43 -3.17 10.00 11.02
C GLN A 43 -4.65 10.32 10.85
N ARG A 44 -5.24 10.86 11.91
CA ARG A 44 -6.60 11.39 11.89
C ARG A 44 -6.56 12.84 12.38
N PRO A 45 -6.36 13.81 11.48
CA PRO A 45 -6.30 15.22 11.86
C PRO A 45 -7.61 15.63 12.53
N GLY A 46 -7.54 16.30 13.69
CA GLY A 46 -8.73 16.74 14.42
C GLY A 46 -9.59 17.75 13.65
N THR A 47 -9.01 18.43 12.64
CA THR A 47 -9.63 19.48 11.83
C THR A 47 -10.23 18.96 10.50
N ALA A 48 -9.89 17.75 10.06
CA ALA A 48 -10.41 17.18 8.83
C ALA A 48 -11.65 16.32 9.13
N LYS A 49 -12.82 16.73 8.64
CA LYS A 49 -14.15 16.12 8.88
C LYS A 49 -14.20 14.62 8.53
N GLY A 50 -13.69 13.76 9.41
CA GLY A 50 -13.73 12.31 9.27
C GLY A 50 -12.78 11.70 8.23
N VAL A 51 -11.67 12.38 7.92
CA VAL A 51 -10.64 11.84 7.02
C VAL A 51 -9.57 11.10 7.83
N ILE A 52 -9.12 9.98 7.32
CA ILE A 52 -7.96 9.23 7.82
C ILE A 52 -6.92 9.18 6.72
N PHE A 53 -5.67 9.48 7.09
CA PHE A 53 -4.52 9.30 6.23
C PHE A 53 -3.80 8.03 6.65
N LEU A 54 -3.53 7.16 5.68
CA LEU A 54 -2.66 6.01 5.85
C LEU A 54 -1.40 6.25 5.02
N THR A 55 -0.27 5.79 5.52
CA THR A 55 0.94 5.63 4.71
C THR A 55 1.26 4.15 4.64
N LEU A 56 1.26 3.61 3.42
CA LEU A 56 1.73 2.27 3.14
C LEU A 56 3.18 2.32 2.68
N GLU A 57 3.95 1.27 2.94
CA GLU A 57 5.32 1.12 2.48
C GLU A 57 5.47 -0.24 1.78
N ASP A 58 6.11 -0.23 0.62
CA ASP A 58 6.68 -1.40 -0.06
C ASP A 58 8.19 -1.19 -0.23
N GLU A 59 8.90 -2.18 -0.77
CA GLU A 59 10.34 -2.12 -0.98
C GLU A 59 10.80 -1.00 -1.94
N THR A 60 9.87 -0.42 -2.70
CA THR A 60 10.13 0.62 -3.69
C THR A 60 9.81 2.02 -3.19
N GLY A 61 9.11 2.16 -2.06
CA GLY A 61 8.83 3.43 -1.43
C GLY A 61 7.50 3.48 -0.67
N VAL A 62 6.96 4.69 -0.52
CA VAL A 62 5.75 4.95 0.26
C VAL A 62 4.55 5.36 -0.60
N VAL A 63 3.36 4.95 -0.16
CA VAL A 63 2.08 5.32 -0.76
C VAL A 63 1.23 6.05 0.27
N ASN A 64 0.88 7.30 -0.03
CA ASN A 64 -0.04 8.07 0.79
C ASN A 64 -1.48 7.78 0.38
N VAL A 65 -2.30 7.34 1.31
CA VAL A 65 -3.69 6.95 1.06
C VAL A 65 -4.62 7.81 1.89
N VAL A 66 -5.69 8.30 1.25
CA VAL A 66 -6.75 9.05 1.90
C VAL A 66 -7.98 8.17 1.99
N VAL A 67 -8.48 7.99 3.21
CA VAL A 67 -9.68 7.22 3.52
C VAL A 67 -10.73 8.17 4.07
N TRP A 68 -11.81 8.34 3.31
CA TRP A 68 -12.95 9.16 3.73
C TRP A 68 -13.81 8.44 4.77
N ARG A 69 -14.57 9.23 5.54
CA ARG A 69 -15.39 8.75 6.66
C ARG A 69 -16.27 7.56 6.31
N ALA A 70 -17.00 7.64 5.21
CA ALA A 70 -17.94 6.58 4.79
C ALA A 70 -17.20 5.25 4.54
N LEU A 71 -16.03 5.32 3.89
CA LEU A 71 -15.22 4.13 3.62
C LEU A 71 -14.59 3.59 4.90
N TYR A 72 -14.12 4.46 5.79
CA TYR A 72 -13.61 4.05 7.09
C TYR A 72 -14.69 3.34 7.93
N GLU A 73 -15.93 3.84 7.93
CA GLU A 73 -17.04 3.21 8.65
C GLU A 73 -17.32 1.81 8.10
N GLN A 74 -17.24 1.62 6.77
CA GLN A 74 -17.39 0.32 6.12
C GLN A 74 -16.22 -0.65 6.40
N TYR A 75 -14.98 -0.17 6.33
CA TYR A 75 -13.76 -0.98 6.43
C TYR A 75 -13.02 -0.79 7.77
N ARG A 76 -13.76 -0.49 8.84
CA ARG A 76 -13.21 -0.04 10.13
C ARG A 76 -12.11 -0.96 10.67
N ARG A 77 -12.35 -2.27 10.66
CA ARG A 77 -11.40 -3.26 11.20
C ARG A 77 -10.08 -3.24 10.42
N ALA A 78 -10.15 -3.27 9.08
CA ALA A 78 -8.97 -3.25 8.22
C ALA A 78 -8.17 -1.95 8.40
N VAL A 79 -8.84 -0.80 8.41
CA VAL A 79 -8.18 0.51 8.55
C VAL A 79 -7.49 0.67 9.90
N ILE A 80 -8.10 0.19 11.00
CA ILE A 80 -7.54 0.33 12.35
C ILE A 80 -6.42 -0.68 12.60
N ALA A 81 -6.65 -1.96 12.29
CA ALA A 81 -5.80 -3.06 12.78
C ALA A 81 -4.92 -3.69 11.71
N GLY A 82 -5.19 -3.47 10.42
CA GLY A 82 -4.46 -4.12 9.33
C GLY A 82 -2.98 -3.73 9.31
N ARG A 83 -2.10 -4.71 9.34
CA ARG A 83 -0.63 -4.52 9.26
C ARG A 83 -0.16 -4.48 7.80
N LEU A 84 -0.79 -5.28 6.95
CA LEU A 84 -0.58 -5.31 5.51
C LEU A 84 -1.92 -5.07 4.82
N LEU A 85 -2.00 -4.04 3.98
CA LEU A 85 -3.23 -3.67 3.30
C LEU A 85 -3.05 -3.73 1.80
N ARG A 86 -4.09 -4.21 1.10
CA ARG A 86 -4.29 -3.97 -0.33
C ARG A 86 -5.40 -2.93 -0.47
N ILE A 87 -5.12 -1.85 -1.19
CA ILE A 87 -6.05 -0.73 -1.35
C ILE A 87 -6.27 -0.49 -2.83
N THR A 88 -7.54 -0.53 -3.25
CA THR A 88 -7.94 -0.08 -4.58
C THR A 88 -8.54 1.32 -4.45
N GLY A 89 -8.11 2.24 -5.31
CA GLY A 89 -8.52 3.63 -5.23
C GLY A 89 -8.13 4.43 -6.46
N ARG A 90 -8.27 5.75 -6.39
CA ARG A 90 -7.97 6.67 -7.49
C ARG A 90 -6.76 7.53 -7.20
N ILE A 91 -5.93 7.75 -8.21
CA ILE A 91 -4.82 8.71 -8.12
C ILE A 91 -5.38 10.12 -7.97
N GLN A 92 -4.86 10.85 -6.99
CA GLN A 92 -5.05 12.28 -6.82
C GLN A 92 -3.69 12.97 -6.65
N ARG A 93 -3.43 14.02 -7.42
CA ARG A 93 -2.17 14.78 -7.38
C ARG A 93 -2.44 16.15 -6.77
N GLN A 94 -1.77 16.44 -5.66
CA GLN A 94 -1.89 17.73 -4.98
C GLN A 94 -0.53 18.21 -4.50
N SER A 95 -0.16 19.44 -4.86
CA SER A 95 1.08 20.10 -4.41
C SER A 95 2.36 19.26 -4.64
N GLY A 96 2.41 18.51 -5.74
CA GLY A 96 3.55 17.64 -6.09
C GLY A 96 3.57 16.29 -5.38
N VAL A 97 2.60 15.99 -4.52
CA VAL A 97 2.44 14.70 -3.84
C VAL A 97 1.35 13.88 -4.51
N VAL A 98 1.57 12.58 -4.64
CA VAL A 98 0.59 11.62 -5.16
C VAL A 98 -0.11 10.93 -4.00
N HIS A 99 -1.43 11.00 -4.01
CA HIS A 99 -2.30 10.31 -3.06
C HIS A 99 -3.14 9.26 -3.79
N VAL A 100 -3.48 8.18 -3.09
CA VAL A 100 -4.51 7.23 -3.52
C VAL A 100 -5.74 7.48 -2.68
N ILE A 101 -6.84 7.88 -3.32
CA ILE A 101 -8.14 8.03 -2.68
C ILE A 101 -8.80 6.67 -2.64
N ALA A 102 -8.87 6.08 -1.47
CA ALA A 102 -9.34 4.71 -1.30
C ALA A 102 -10.81 4.58 -1.73
N GLU A 103 -11.12 3.47 -2.40
CA GLU A 103 -12.47 3.02 -2.76
C GLU A 103 -12.76 1.63 -2.16
N GLU A 104 -11.74 0.79 -2.03
CA GLU A 104 -11.81 -0.54 -1.40
C GLU A 104 -10.56 -0.76 -0.54
N VAL A 105 -10.74 -1.39 0.62
CA VAL A 105 -9.66 -1.71 1.56
C VAL A 105 -9.75 -3.17 1.94
N GLU A 106 -8.66 -3.91 1.72
CA GLU A 106 -8.56 -5.31 2.03
C GLU A 106 -7.43 -5.55 3.03
N ASP A 107 -7.77 -6.19 4.15
CA ASP A 107 -6.79 -6.62 5.14
C ASP A 107 -6.16 -7.94 4.69
N ILE A 108 -4.93 -7.86 4.19
CA ILE A 108 -4.13 -9.01 3.76
C ILE A 108 -3.05 -9.36 4.80
N SER A 109 -3.18 -8.87 6.03
CA SER A 109 -2.30 -9.23 7.16
C SER A 109 -2.15 -10.74 7.41
N PRO A 110 -3.16 -11.61 7.13
CA PRO A 110 -2.95 -13.06 7.24
C PRO A 110 -1.82 -13.61 6.35
N LEU A 111 -1.43 -12.89 5.28
CA LEU A 111 -0.27 -13.28 4.47
C LEU A 111 1.05 -13.12 5.24
N LEU A 112 1.13 -12.18 6.19
CA LEU A 112 2.29 -12.04 7.06
C LEU A 112 2.40 -13.20 8.05
N ASP A 113 1.27 -13.69 8.56
CA ASP A 113 1.26 -14.80 9.52
C ASP A 113 1.82 -16.08 8.89
N ARG A 114 1.59 -16.28 7.58
CA ARG A 114 2.19 -17.38 6.80
C ARG A 114 3.72 -17.34 6.73
N LEU A 115 4.34 -16.17 6.86
CA LEU A 115 5.80 -16.06 6.90
C LEU A 115 6.37 -16.55 8.24
N LEU A 116 5.57 -16.50 9.31
CA LEU A 116 5.96 -16.97 10.64
C LEU A 116 5.80 -18.49 10.75
N GLU A 117 4.75 -19.06 10.15
CA GLU A 117 4.53 -20.51 10.10
C GLU A 117 5.72 -21.28 9.49
N SER A 118 6.43 -20.70 8.51
CA SER A 118 7.62 -21.33 7.91
C SER A 118 8.91 -21.10 8.71
N ALA A 119 8.92 -20.16 9.66
CA ALA A 119 10.09 -19.88 10.49
C ALA A 119 10.25 -20.87 11.65
N ASP A 120 9.14 -21.47 12.12
CA ASP A 120 9.16 -22.50 13.18
C ASP A 120 9.84 -23.80 12.73
N ASP A 121 9.99 -24.03 11.41
CA ASP A 121 10.75 -25.15 10.84
C ASP A 121 12.26 -24.85 10.75
N CYS A 122 12.66 -23.59 10.95
CA CYS A 122 14.07 -23.17 11.00
C CYS A 122 14.63 -23.35 12.41
N THR A 123 14.65 -24.59 12.91
CA THR A 123 15.44 -24.90 14.10
C THR A 123 16.92 -24.83 13.70
N LEU A 124 17.57 -23.71 14.02
CA LEU A 124 19.02 -23.60 13.88
C LEU A 124 19.65 -24.76 14.68
N PRO A 125 20.54 -25.58 14.10
CA PRO A 125 21.20 -26.65 14.84
C PRO A 125 21.91 -26.02 16.04
N GLN A 126 21.55 -26.44 17.24
CA GLN A 126 22.24 -26.00 18.44
C GLN A 126 23.69 -26.44 18.29
N ALA A 127 24.60 -25.46 18.25
CA ALA A 127 26.03 -25.73 18.25
C ALA A 127 26.33 -26.57 19.49
N GLY A 128 26.74 -27.82 19.26
CA GLY A 128 26.93 -28.81 20.31
C GLY A 128 27.80 -28.28 21.43
N GLU A 129 27.30 -28.38 22.65
CA GLU A 129 28.10 -28.30 23.86
C GLU A 129 29.13 -29.45 23.79
N THR A 130 30.38 -29.09 23.51
CA THR A 130 31.51 -30.01 23.57
C THR A 130 31.98 -30.03 25.03
N GLY A 131 31.74 -31.14 25.72
CA GLY A 131 32.23 -31.43 27.06
C GLY A 131 32.61 -32.89 27.19
#